data_AF-A0A2N2RW47-F1
#
_entry.id   AF-A0A2N2RW47-F1
#
_cell.length_a   1.000
_cell.length_b   1.000
_cell.length_c   1.000
_cell.angle_alpha   90.00
_cell.angle_beta   90.00
_cell.angle_gamma   90.00
#
_symmetry.space_group_name_H-M   'P 1'
#
loop_
_entity.id
_entity.type
_entity.pdbx_description
1 polymer ?
#
loop_
_entity_poly.entity_id
_entity_poly.type
_entity_poly.pdbx_seq_one_letter_code
_entity_poly.pdbx_strand_id
1 'polypeptide(L)'
;MNELGFIPVTLVPAVWVVAAYLLGSIAFGILVSKLFGLPDPRTVGSGNIGATNVARSGKKSAAILTLLGDVFKGWFPVWLALQSGMTMWVVSAVGLAVFFGHLYPIYHGFKGGKGVATALGVMLGVSPMLAMAALVTWIVVFAVSRYSSLAALVAAAMAPVYAWFLLANADNIVGVSDYVLMVLVMSLFLIWRHRSNIKKLLAGTESGFGKK
;
A
#
# COMPACT_ATOMS: atom_id res chain seq x y z
N MET A 1 24.29 -6.15 -26.94
CA MET A 1 25.44 -5.30 -26.59
C MET A 1 25.11 -3.91 -27.12
N ASN A 2 25.00 -2.90 -26.26
CA ASN A 2 24.90 -1.51 -26.69
C ASN A 2 26.17 -0.79 -26.24
N GLU A 3 26.75 -0.03 -27.16
CA GLU A 3 28.16 0.40 -27.22
C GLU A 3 28.61 1.48 -26.21
N LEU A 4 27.95 1.62 -25.06
CA LEU A 4 28.36 2.55 -24.01
C LEU A 4 28.33 1.83 -22.67
N GLY A 5 29.35 1.00 -22.46
CA GLY A 5 29.46 -0.04 -21.44
C GLY A 5 29.58 0.40 -19.98
N PHE A 6 28.95 1.49 -19.55
CA PHE A 6 28.87 1.88 -18.14
C PHE A 6 27.67 2.81 -17.85
N ILE A 7 26.44 2.41 -18.20
CA ILE A 7 25.37 2.70 -17.23
C ILE A 7 25.53 1.58 -16.20
N PRO A 8 26.07 1.85 -15.00
CA PRO A 8 26.22 0.78 -14.03
C PRO A 8 24.83 0.20 -13.81
N VAL A 9 24.71 -1.13 -13.86
CA VAL A 9 23.46 -1.87 -13.68
C VAL A 9 22.71 -1.44 -12.41
N THR A 10 23.37 -0.71 -11.50
CA THR A 10 22.81 -0.08 -10.29
C THR A 10 22.08 1.25 -10.52
N LEU A 11 22.46 2.07 -11.51
CA LEU A 11 21.86 3.39 -11.73
C LEU A 11 20.42 3.27 -12.21
N VAL A 12 20.13 2.33 -13.11
CA VAL A 12 18.77 2.12 -13.62
C VAL A 12 17.81 1.70 -12.49
N PRO A 13 18.06 0.63 -11.70
CA PRO A 13 17.26 0.29 -10.53
C PRO A 13 17.12 1.42 -9.52
N ALA A 14 18.19 2.18 -9.25
CA ALA A 14 18.14 3.30 -8.32
C ALA A 14 17.14 4.37 -8.79
N VAL A 15 17.14 4.71 -10.08
CA VAL A 15 16.17 5.66 -10.66
C VAL A 15 14.74 5.15 -10.49
N TRP A 16 14.48 3.87 -10.78
CA TRP A 16 13.16 3.25 -10.57
C TRP A 16 12.69 3.33 -9.12
N VAL A 17 13.55 2.96 -8.18
CA VAL A 17 13.26 2.94 -6.74
C VAL A 17 13.00 4.37 -6.23
N VAL A 18 13.84 5.34 -6.59
CA VAL A 18 13.67 6.73 -6.17
C VAL A 18 12.39 7.32 -6.77
N ALA A 19 12.15 7.12 -8.07
CA ALA A 19 10.93 7.60 -8.72
C ALA A 19 9.66 7.00 -8.09
N ALA A 20 9.68 5.71 -7.78
CA ALA A 20 8.58 5.03 -7.11
C ALA A 20 8.32 5.58 -5.70
N TYR A 21 9.36 5.86 -4.92
CA TYR A 21 9.23 6.50 -3.61
C TYR A 21 8.64 7.92 -3.70
N LEU A 22 9.11 8.72 -4.66
CA LEU A 22 8.59 10.07 -4.89
C LEU A 22 7.12 10.04 -5.34
N LEU A 23 6.74 9.09 -6.20
CA LEU A 23 5.34 8.88 -6.60
C LEU A 23 4.49 8.44 -5.41
N GLY A 24 4.98 7.49 -4.62
CA GLY A 24 4.29 7.01 -3.41
C GLY A 24 4.06 8.10 -2.38
N SER A 25 4.99 9.07 -2.32
CA SER A 25 4.95 10.23 -1.43
C SER A 25 3.80 11.21 -1.74
N ILE A 26 3.12 11.08 -2.88
CA ILE A 26 1.92 11.86 -3.19
C ILE A 26 0.74 11.35 -2.34
N ALA A 27 0.25 12.19 -1.43
CA ALA A 27 -0.89 11.88 -0.56
C ALA A 27 -2.23 12.20 -1.24
N PHE A 28 -2.84 11.22 -1.91
CA PHE A 28 -4.11 11.42 -2.61
C PHE A 28 -5.24 11.87 -1.69
N GLY A 29 -5.29 11.46 -0.42
CA GLY A 29 -6.32 11.96 0.49
C GLY A 29 -6.21 13.46 0.78
N ILE A 30 -4.99 14.01 0.83
CA ILE A 30 -4.78 15.45 0.98
C ILE A 30 -5.15 16.16 -0.33
N LEU A 31 -4.66 15.64 -1.46
CA LEU A 31 -4.93 16.20 -2.78
C LEU A 31 -6.43 16.25 -3.08
N VAL A 32 -7.12 15.13 -2.92
CA VAL A 32 -8.56 15.01 -3.17
C VAL A 32 -9.35 15.84 -2.17
N SER A 33 -9.00 15.86 -0.88
CA SER A 33 -9.67 16.77 0.07
C SER A 33 -9.57 18.23 -0.37
N LYS A 34 -8.38 18.68 -0.81
CA LYS A 34 -8.19 20.05 -1.32
C LYS A 34 -9.03 20.32 -2.57
N LEU A 35 -9.06 19.39 -3.53
CA LEU A 35 -9.85 19.52 -4.76
C LEU A 35 -11.36 19.62 -4.49
N PHE A 36 -11.85 18.95 -3.44
CA PHE A 36 -13.27 18.96 -3.06
C PHE A 36 -13.62 20.03 -2.01
N GLY A 37 -12.69 20.93 -1.65
CA GLY A 37 -12.90 21.95 -0.62
C GLY A 37 -13.21 21.36 0.77
N LEU A 38 -12.67 20.17 1.06
CA LEU A 38 -12.84 19.49 2.35
C LEU A 38 -11.74 19.90 3.34
N PRO A 39 -11.98 19.79 4.66
CA PRO A 39 -10.93 19.90 5.66
C PRO A 39 -9.78 18.93 5.38
N ASP A 40 -8.58 19.31 5.81
CA ASP A 40 -7.41 18.44 5.74
C ASP A 40 -7.70 17.13 6.50
N PRO A 41 -7.51 15.95 5.88
CA PRO A 41 -7.80 14.68 6.53
C PRO A 41 -6.96 14.43 7.79
N ARG A 42 -5.85 15.16 7.99
CA ARG A 42 -5.02 15.08 9.20
C ARG A 42 -5.64 15.77 10.41
N THR A 43 -6.60 16.68 10.20
CA THR A 43 -7.23 17.45 11.30
C THR A 43 -8.60 16.91 11.70
N VAL A 44 -9.07 15.83 11.06
CA VAL A 44 -10.42 15.27 11.29
C VAL A 44 -10.39 13.75 11.48
N GLY A 45 -11.42 13.24 12.16
CA GLY A 45 -11.63 11.80 12.34
C GLY A 45 -10.45 11.12 13.04
N SER A 46 -9.83 10.14 12.38
CA SER A 46 -8.66 9.45 12.92
C SER A 46 -7.32 10.17 12.67
N GLY A 47 -7.33 11.31 11.99
CA GLY A 47 -6.12 12.04 11.56
C GLY A 47 -5.29 11.31 10.49
N ASN A 48 -5.84 10.27 9.87
CA ASN A 48 -5.15 9.49 8.84
C ASN A 48 -5.51 10.04 7.45
N ILE A 49 -4.57 10.02 6.51
CA ILE A 49 -4.79 10.55 5.15
C ILE A 49 -5.46 9.57 4.19
N GLY A 50 -5.79 8.36 4.64
CA GLY A 50 -6.38 7.33 3.79
C GLY A 50 -7.89 7.50 3.53
N ALA A 51 -8.39 6.81 2.50
CA ALA A 51 -9.78 6.86 2.05
C ALA A 51 -10.83 6.64 3.16
N THR A 52 -10.59 5.73 4.11
CA THR A 52 -11.48 5.48 5.25
C THR A 52 -11.74 6.74 6.07
N ASN A 53 -10.72 7.60 6.25
CA ASN A 53 -10.89 8.83 7.00
C ASN A 53 -11.55 9.93 6.15
N VAL A 54 -11.19 10.01 4.87
CA VAL A 54 -11.86 10.90 3.91
C VAL A 54 -13.36 10.59 3.84
N ALA A 55 -13.76 9.31 3.90
CA ALA A 55 -15.17 8.90 3.94
C ALA A 55 -15.94 9.48 5.14
N ARG A 56 -15.27 9.79 6.25
CA ARG A 56 -15.89 10.41 7.43
C ARG A 56 -16.26 11.88 7.22
N SER A 57 -15.76 12.53 6.18
CA SER A 57 -16.23 13.86 5.75
C SER A 57 -17.65 13.83 5.16
N GLY A 58 -18.21 12.64 4.89
CA GLY A 58 -19.51 12.47 4.24
C GLY A 58 -19.47 12.50 2.70
N LYS A 59 -18.38 12.96 2.08
CA LYS A 59 -18.24 12.96 0.61
C LYS A 59 -17.73 11.61 0.08
N LYS A 60 -18.65 10.75 -0.34
CA LYS A 60 -18.35 9.41 -0.89
C LYS A 60 -17.42 9.45 -2.12
N SER A 61 -17.63 10.40 -3.03
CA SER A 61 -16.79 10.56 -4.23
C SER A 61 -15.33 10.87 -3.86
N ALA A 62 -15.09 11.75 -2.89
CA ALA A 62 -13.75 12.06 -2.41
C ALA A 62 -13.05 10.83 -1.80
N ALA A 63 -13.77 10.01 -1.06
CA ALA A 63 -13.23 8.78 -0.49
C ALA A 63 -12.87 7.75 -1.57
N ILE A 64 -13.74 7.56 -2.57
CA ILE A 64 -13.50 6.65 -3.70
C ILE A 64 -12.30 7.11 -4.52
N LEU A 65 -12.22 8.39 -4.87
CA LEU A 65 -11.09 8.94 -5.62
C LEU A 65 -9.77 8.82 -4.85
N THR A 66 -9.80 9.01 -3.52
CA THR A 66 -8.63 8.77 -2.67
C THR A 66 -8.19 7.31 -2.73
N LEU A 67 -9.14 6.38 -2.62
CA LEU A 67 -8.86 4.94 -2.68
C LEU A 67 -8.27 4.56 -4.04
N LEU A 68 -8.91 4.97 -5.14
CA LEU A 68 -8.47 4.68 -6.50
C LEU A 68 -7.07 5.28 -6.76
N GLY A 69 -6.83 6.52 -6.33
CA GLY A 69 -5.51 7.15 -6.46
C GLY A 69 -4.42 6.43 -5.68
N ASP A 70 -4.69 6.02 -4.44
CA ASP A 70 -3.73 5.29 -3.61
C ASP A 70 -3.49 3.84 -4.09
N VAL A 71 -4.48 3.18 -4.70
CA VAL A 71 -4.30 1.88 -5.37
C VAL A 71 -3.50 2.06 -6.66
N PHE A 72 -3.91 3.00 -7.51
CA PHE A 72 -3.28 3.28 -8.79
C PHE A 72 -1.81 3.63 -8.62
N LYS A 73 -1.47 4.50 -7.66
CA LYS A 73 -0.07 4.87 -7.44
C LYS A 73 0.78 3.68 -7.00
N GLY A 74 0.21 2.70 -6.28
CA GLY A 74 0.92 1.47 -5.90
C GLY A 74 1.08 0.50 -7.07
N TRP A 75 0.05 0.40 -7.91
CA TRP A 75 0.01 -0.49 -9.08
C TRP A 75 0.93 -0.02 -10.21
N PHE A 76 0.81 1.25 -10.60
CA PHE A 76 1.43 1.80 -11.80
C PHE A 76 2.95 1.59 -11.89
N PRO A 77 3.78 1.95 -10.88
CA PRO A 77 5.22 1.80 -10.99
C PRO A 77 5.65 0.32 -11.00
N VAL A 78 4.92 -0.55 -10.31
CA VAL A 78 5.17 -2.01 -10.30
C VAL A 78 4.85 -2.62 -11.66
N TRP A 79 3.67 -2.30 -12.21
CA TRP A 79 3.29 -2.72 -13.56
C TRP A 79 4.29 -2.23 -14.60
N LEU A 80 4.69 -0.95 -14.53
CA LEU A 80 5.63 -0.36 -15.47
C LEU A 80 7.02 -1.02 -15.39
N ALA A 81 7.50 -1.33 -14.18
CA ALA A 81 8.77 -2.05 -14.00
C ALA A 81 8.71 -3.47 -14.61
N LEU A 82 7.59 -4.18 -14.45
CA LEU A 82 7.36 -5.48 -15.08
C LEU A 82 7.34 -5.39 -16.61
N GLN A 83 6.60 -4.42 -17.17
CA GLN A 83 6.55 -4.22 -18.63
C GLN A 83 7.91 -3.79 -19.22
N SER A 84 8.77 -3.20 -18.40
CA SER A 84 10.12 -2.80 -18.78
C SER A 84 11.14 -3.95 -18.67
N GLY A 85 10.70 -5.17 -18.33
CA GLY A 85 11.58 -6.34 -18.21
C GLY A 85 12.56 -6.26 -17.02
N MET A 86 12.23 -5.48 -15.98
CA MET A 86 13.06 -5.40 -14.79
C MET A 86 13.10 -6.75 -14.06
N THR A 87 14.24 -7.06 -13.44
CA THR A 87 14.39 -8.28 -12.62
C THR A 87 13.47 -8.24 -11.40
N MET A 88 13.14 -9.43 -10.88
CA MET A 88 12.20 -9.60 -9.75
C MET A 88 12.57 -8.72 -8.54
N TRP A 89 13.84 -8.69 -8.16
CA TRP A 89 14.32 -7.87 -7.04
C TRP A 89 14.10 -6.36 -7.26
N VAL A 90 14.22 -5.85 -8.49
CA VAL A 90 13.99 -4.43 -8.81
C VAL A 90 12.51 -4.12 -8.70
N VAL A 91 11.65 -4.99 -9.24
CA VAL A 91 10.18 -4.84 -9.14
C VAL A 91 9.76 -4.85 -7.66
N SER A 92 10.31 -5.76 -6.85
CA SER A 92 10.08 -5.78 -5.41
C SER A 92 10.57 -4.51 -4.70
N ALA A 93 11.75 -4.01 -5.06
CA ALA A 93 12.28 -2.75 -4.51
C ALA A 93 11.40 -1.55 -4.87
N VAL A 94 10.87 -1.50 -6.11
CA VAL A 94 9.90 -0.49 -6.56
C VAL A 94 8.60 -0.58 -5.75
N GLY A 95 8.07 -1.78 -5.54
CA GLY A 95 6.86 -2.01 -4.74
C GLY A 95 7.03 -1.55 -3.28
N LEU A 96 8.18 -1.88 -2.67
CA LEU A 96 8.52 -1.37 -1.34
C LEU A 96 8.69 0.15 -1.33
N ALA A 97 9.37 0.72 -2.31
CA ALA A 97 9.63 2.15 -2.38
C ALA A 97 8.34 2.96 -2.46
N VAL A 98 7.40 2.58 -3.33
CA VAL A 98 6.12 3.28 -3.43
C VAL A 98 5.26 3.11 -2.17
N PHE A 99 5.31 1.93 -1.54
CA PHE A 99 4.65 1.68 -0.26
C PHE A 99 5.24 2.56 0.86
N PHE A 100 6.57 2.61 0.98
CA PHE A 100 7.24 3.46 1.96
C PHE A 100 7.06 4.95 1.69
N GLY A 101 6.98 5.37 0.42
CA GLY A 101 6.57 6.72 0.05
C GLY A 101 5.20 7.08 0.62
N HIS A 102 4.23 6.17 0.56
CA HIS A 102 2.91 6.42 1.18
C HIS A 102 2.98 6.50 2.71
N LEU A 103 3.80 5.66 3.36
CA LEU A 103 3.94 5.62 4.82
C LEU A 103 4.69 6.84 5.37
N TYR A 104 5.73 7.25 4.66
CA TYR A 104 6.68 8.31 5.02
C TYR A 104 6.90 9.26 3.83
N PRO A 105 5.88 10.02 3.42
CA PRO A 105 5.93 10.90 2.26
C PRO A 105 6.86 12.08 2.52
N ILE A 106 7.84 12.29 1.63
CA ILE A 106 8.78 13.40 1.74
C ILE A 106 8.08 14.77 1.69
N TYR A 107 7.01 14.90 0.89
CA TYR A 107 6.26 16.14 0.73
C TYR A 107 5.43 16.54 1.96
N HIS A 108 5.31 15.67 2.95
CA HIS A 108 4.48 15.90 4.14
C HIS A 108 5.24 15.59 5.43
N GLY A 109 6.55 15.86 5.45
CA GLY A 109 7.39 15.71 6.64
C GLY A 109 7.43 14.28 7.17
N PHE A 110 7.40 13.29 6.26
CA PHE A 110 7.43 11.86 6.57
C PHE A 110 6.26 11.38 7.44
N LYS A 111 5.14 12.12 7.47
CA LYS A 111 3.91 11.76 8.18
C LYS A 111 2.82 11.33 7.21
N GLY A 112 2.84 10.06 6.85
CA GLY A 112 1.94 9.48 5.85
C GLY A 112 0.87 8.56 6.41
N GLY A 113 0.28 7.78 5.51
CA GLY A 113 -0.82 6.88 5.83
C GLY A 113 -0.38 5.54 6.42
N LYS A 114 -1.25 4.55 6.26
CA LYS A 114 -1.01 3.17 6.73
C LYS A 114 -0.76 2.17 5.60
N GLY A 115 -0.88 2.61 4.35
CA GLY A 115 -0.45 1.84 3.18
C GLY A 115 -1.39 0.75 2.70
N VAL A 116 -2.60 0.56 3.27
CA VAL A 116 -3.51 -0.54 2.87
C VAL A 116 -3.83 -0.52 1.37
N ALA A 117 -4.29 0.62 0.85
CA ALA A 117 -4.63 0.77 -0.56
C ALA A 117 -3.41 0.69 -1.48
N THR A 118 -2.29 1.28 -1.07
CA THR A 118 -1.03 1.22 -1.84
C THR A 118 -0.44 -0.20 -1.87
N ALA A 119 -0.48 -0.95 -0.76
CA ALA A 119 -0.12 -2.36 -0.73
C ALA A 119 -1.03 -3.21 -1.63
N LEU A 120 -2.35 -2.96 -1.65
CA LEU A 120 -3.26 -3.61 -2.59
C LEU A 120 -2.87 -3.33 -4.05
N GLY A 121 -2.53 -2.07 -4.38
CA GLY A 121 -2.03 -1.70 -5.69
C GLY A 121 -0.73 -2.41 -6.08
N VAL A 122 0.24 -2.46 -5.16
CA VAL A 122 1.51 -3.18 -5.37
C VAL A 122 1.26 -4.66 -5.64
N MET A 123 0.43 -5.31 -4.80
CA MET A 123 0.05 -6.71 -5.00
C MET A 123 -0.67 -6.92 -6.33
N LEU A 124 -1.55 -5.99 -6.74
CA LEU A 124 -2.26 -6.05 -8.02
C LEU A 124 -1.29 -5.96 -9.21
N GLY A 125 -0.22 -5.17 -9.07
CA GLY A 125 0.82 -5.05 -10.09
C GLY A 125 1.58 -6.36 -10.29
N VAL A 126 1.88 -7.09 -9.22
CA VAL A 126 2.58 -8.38 -9.26
C VAL A 126 1.66 -9.53 -9.67
N SER A 127 0.49 -9.63 -9.02
CA SER A 127 -0.46 -10.73 -9.23
C SER A 127 -1.89 -10.30 -8.91
N PRO A 128 -2.78 -10.24 -9.91
CA PRO A 128 -4.19 -9.98 -9.69
C PRO A 128 -4.86 -10.95 -8.71
N MET A 129 -4.43 -12.22 -8.68
CA MET A 129 -4.95 -13.23 -7.75
C MET A 129 -4.55 -12.93 -6.30
N LEU A 130 -3.31 -12.50 -6.06
CA LEU A 130 -2.85 -12.10 -4.73
C LEU A 130 -3.65 -10.90 -4.20
N ALA A 131 -3.81 -9.87 -5.04
CA ALA A 131 -4.61 -8.71 -4.68
C ALA A 131 -6.07 -9.06 -4.41
N MET A 132 -6.66 -9.93 -5.24
CA MET A 132 -8.02 -10.41 -5.06
C MET A 132 -8.18 -11.16 -3.74
N ALA A 133 -7.27 -12.07 -3.41
CA ALA A 133 -7.30 -12.81 -2.15
C ALA A 133 -7.25 -11.86 -0.94
N ALA A 134 -6.34 -10.88 -0.94
CA ALA A 134 -6.25 -9.87 0.11
C ALA A 134 -7.52 -9.00 0.19
N LEU A 135 -8.08 -8.59 -0.95
CA LEU A 135 -9.29 -7.78 -1.02
C LEU A 135 -10.52 -8.54 -0.51
N VAL A 136 -10.70 -9.81 -0.91
CA VAL A 136 -11.80 -10.66 -0.43
C VAL A 136 -11.71 -10.84 1.08
N THR A 137 -10.52 -11.15 1.61
CA THR A 137 -10.30 -11.24 3.05
C THR A 137 -10.66 -9.94 3.77
N TRP A 138 -10.25 -8.80 3.21
CA TRP A 138 -10.63 -7.50 3.76
C TRP A 138 -12.15 -7.30 3.75
N ILE A 139 -12.83 -7.57 2.63
CA ILE A 139 -14.28 -7.38 2.47
C ILE A 139 -15.04 -8.27 3.46
N VAL A 140 -14.69 -9.56 3.55
CA VAL A 140 -15.35 -10.51 4.45
C VAL A 140 -15.21 -10.07 5.91
N VAL A 141 -13.98 -9.75 6.35
CA VAL A 141 -13.74 -9.32 7.73
C VAL A 141 -14.44 -7.98 8.01
N PHE A 142 -14.44 -7.04 7.07
CA PHE A 142 -15.13 -5.76 7.22
C PHE A 142 -16.66 -5.94 7.28
N ALA A 143 -17.23 -6.81 6.45
CA ALA A 143 -18.66 -7.08 6.42
C ALA A 143 -19.17 -7.63 7.76
N VAL A 144 -18.41 -8.54 8.37
CA VAL A 144 -18.75 -9.15 9.67
C VAL A 144 -18.47 -8.21 10.84
N SER A 145 -17.27 -7.62 10.91
CA SER A 145 -16.83 -6.88 12.09
C SER A 145 -17.17 -5.39 12.09
N ARG A 146 -17.41 -4.80 10.90
CA ARG A 146 -17.58 -3.35 10.67
C ARG A 146 -16.38 -2.49 11.09
N TYR A 147 -15.22 -3.10 11.32
CA TYR A 147 -13.96 -2.41 11.60
C TYR A 147 -13.02 -2.47 10.41
N SER A 148 -12.80 -1.33 9.76
CA SER A 148 -11.86 -1.23 8.62
C SER A 148 -10.41 -1.53 9.02
N SER A 149 -10.02 -1.23 10.27
CA SER A 149 -8.70 -1.54 10.81
C SER A 149 -8.49 -3.02 11.06
N LEU A 150 -9.48 -3.72 11.59
CA LEU A 150 -9.42 -5.18 11.77
C LEU A 150 -9.33 -5.89 10.42
N ALA A 151 -10.16 -5.48 9.45
CA ALA A 151 -10.08 -6.01 8.09
C ALA A 151 -8.70 -5.83 7.45
N ALA A 152 -8.08 -4.65 7.63
CA ALA A 152 -6.73 -4.39 7.14
C ALA A 152 -5.66 -5.26 7.83
N LEU A 153 -5.77 -5.47 9.14
CA LEU A 153 -4.85 -6.31 9.92
C LEU A 153 -4.92 -7.77 9.49
N VAL A 154 -6.13 -8.32 9.35
CA VAL A 154 -6.32 -9.72 8.94
C VAL A 154 -5.85 -9.92 7.49
N ALA A 155 -6.21 -9.01 6.57
CA ALA A 155 -5.73 -9.09 5.19
C ALA A 155 -4.20 -9.02 5.10
N ALA A 156 -3.55 -8.15 5.88
CA ALA A 156 -2.09 -8.05 5.91
C ALA A 156 -1.44 -9.28 6.54
N ALA A 157 -2.03 -9.88 7.58
CA ALA A 157 -1.50 -11.13 8.16
C ALA A 157 -1.59 -12.31 7.17
N MET A 158 -2.65 -12.36 6.36
CA MET A 158 -2.86 -13.41 5.37
C MET A 158 -2.09 -13.21 4.06
N ALA A 159 -1.75 -11.97 3.70
CA ALA A 159 -1.10 -11.66 2.41
C ALA A 159 0.22 -12.43 2.17
N PRO A 160 1.15 -12.59 3.14
CA PRO A 160 2.35 -13.40 2.96
C PRO A 160 2.03 -14.88 2.74
N VAL A 161 0.98 -15.40 3.37
CA VAL A 161 0.51 -16.79 3.17
C VAL A 161 0.01 -16.98 1.75
N TYR A 162 -0.81 -16.06 1.24
CA TYR A 162 -1.25 -16.09 -0.15
C TYR A 162 -0.09 -15.94 -1.13
N ALA A 163 0.85 -15.03 -0.85
CA ALA A 163 2.03 -14.85 -1.68
C ALA A 163 2.88 -16.12 -1.72
N TRP A 164 3.04 -16.83 -0.60
CA TRP A 164 3.73 -18.12 -0.58
C TRP A 164 3.06 -19.12 -1.53
N PHE A 165 1.76 -19.35 -1.43
CA PHE A 165 1.10 -20.34 -2.29
C PHE A 165 1.01 -19.94 -3.78
N LEU A 166 0.94 -18.63 -4.07
CA LEU A 166 0.75 -18.14 -5.44
C LEU A 166 2.06 -17.81 -6.16
N LEU A 167 3.14 -17.50 -5.44
CA LEU A 167 4.36 -16.89 -5.99
C LEU A 167 5.66 -17.57 -5.53
N ALA A 168 5.63 -18.67 -4.78
CA ALA A 168 6.85 -19.31 -4.22
C ALA A 168 7.78 -20.01 -5.23
N ASN A 169 7.81 -19.61 -6.49
CA ASN A 169 8.88 -20.03 -7.40
C ASN A 169 10.18 -19.34 -6.97
N ALA A 170 11.13 -20.13 -6.46
CA ALA A 170 12.33 -19.63 -5.80
C ALA A 170 13.51 -19.48 -6.79
N ASP A 171 13.91 -18.25 -7.07
CA ASP A 171 15.03 -17.91 -7.97
C ASP A 171 16.16 -17.10 -7.26
N ASN A 172 16.21 -17.08 -5.91
CA ASN A 172 17.20 -16.31 -5.15
C ASN A 172 17.93 -17.12 -4.06
N ILE A 173 18.98 -16.52 -3.48
CA ILE A 173 19.89 -17.15 -2.48
C ILE A 173 19.15 -17.61 -1.22
N VAL A 174 18.01 -17.00 -0.90
CA VAL A 174 17.20 -17.30 0.30
C VAL A 174 16.22 -18.45 0.04
N GLY A 175 16.08 -18.91 -1.21
CA GLY A 175 15.15 -19.98 -1.57
C GLY A 175 13.68 -19.54 -1.50
N VAL A 176 13.38 -18.24 -1.58
CA VAL A 176 12.03 -17.67 -1.49
C VAL A 176 11.90 -16.49 -2.46
N SER A 177 10.88 -16.49 -3.32
CA SER A 177 10.64 -15.39 -4.28
C SER A 177 10.75 -13.99 -3.65
N ASP A 178 11.42 -13.05 -4.33
CA ASP A 178 11.55 -11.65 -3.88
C ASP A 178 10.17 -10.99 -3.68
N TYR A 179 9.13 -11.44 -4.38
CA TYR A 179 7.76 -10.95 -4.20
C TYR A 179 7.17 -11.36 -2.86
N VAL A 180 7.45 -12.58 -2.40
CA VAL A 180 7.01 -13.06 -1.08
C VAL A 180 7.68 -12.24 0.03
N LEU A 181 8.98 -11.99 -0.10
CA LEU A 181 9.72 -11.14 0.85
C LEU A 181 9.19 -9.70 0.86
N MET A 182 8.92 -9.11 -0.31
CA MET A 182 8.27 -7.79 -0.42
C MET A 182 6.94 -7.77 0.34
N VAL A 183 6.06 -8.74 0.09
CA VAL A 183 4.74 -8.80 0.72
C VAL A 183 4.86 -8.98 2.24
N LEU A 184 5.81 -9.79 2.71
CA LEU A 184 6.10 -9.95 4.13
C LEU A 184 6.51 -8.61 4.77
N VAL A 185 7.46 -7.89 4.16
CA VAL A 185 7.90 -6.57 4.65
C VAL A 185 6.74 -5.57 4.67
N MET A 186 5.96 -5.46 3.59
CA MET A 186 4.79 -4.58 3.57
C MET A 186 3.81 -4.93 4.69
N SER A 187 3.56 -6.22 4.93
CA SER A 187 2.63 -6.70 5.94
C SER A 187 3.08 -6.33 7.36
N LEU A 188 4.36 -6.56 7.68
CA LEU A 188 4.94 -6.19 8.98
C LEU A 188 4.81 -4.68 9.25
N PHE A 189 5.16 -3.85 8.26
CA PHE A 189 5.06 -2.39 8.41
C PHE A 189 3.61 -1.91 8.46
N LEU A 190 2.71 -2.49 7.66
CA LEU A 190 1.28 -2.17 7.71
C LEU A 190 0.71 -2.47 9.10
N ILE A 191 1.01 -3.65 9.67
CA ILE A 191 0.61 -4.01 11.04
C ILE A 191 1.18 -3.01 12.05
N TRP A 192 2.46 -2.66 11.95
CA TRP A 192 3.08 -1.66 12.82
C TRP A 192 2.43 -0.26 12.71
N ARG A 193 2.04 0.17 11.50
CA ARG A 193 1.27 1.41 11.28
C ARG A 193 -0.12 1.37 11.91
N HIS A 194 -0.64 0.18 12.20
CA HIS A 194 -1.94 -0.02 12.86
C HIS A 194 -1.84 -0.19 14.39
N ARG A 195 -0.66 -0.06 15.01
CA ARG A 195 -0.48 -0.20 16.48
C ARG A 195 -1.49 0.60 17.32
N SER A 196 -1.87 1.81 16.90
CA SER A 196 -2.88 2.60 17.60
C SER A 196 -4.29 1.99 17.49
N ASN A 197 -4.62 1.38 16.36
CA ASN A 197 -5.90 0.70 16.14
C ASN A 197 -5.93 -0.63 16.88
N ILE A 198 -4.81 -1.36 16.94
CA ILE A 198 -4.69 -2.57 17.75
C ILE A 198 -5.00 -2.26 19.21
N LYS A 199 -4.39 -1.21 19.78
CA LYS A 199 -4.69 -0.76 21.15
C LYS A 199 -6.18 -0.44 21.35
N LYS A 200 -6.79 0.27 20.40
CA LYS A 200 -8.22 0.61 20.46
C LYS A 200 -9.15 -0.60 20.30
N LEU A 201 -8.81 -1.54 19.44
CA LEU A 201 -9.55 -2.79 19.25
C LEU A 201 -9.54 -3.62 20.53
N LEU A 202 -8.37 -3.79 21.15
CA LEU A 202 -8.23 -4.49 22.43
C LEU A 202 -8.98 -3.79 23.57
N ALA A 203 -9.03 -2.46 23.56
CA ALA A 203 -9.77 -1.66 24.52
C ALA A 203 -11.27 -1.52 24.20
N GLY A 204 -11.77 -2.07 23.08
CA GLY A 204 -13.16 -1.89 22.64
C GLY A 204 -13.54 -0.46 22.22
N THR A 205 -12.56 0.43 22.02
CA THR A 205 -12.76 1.87 21.71
C THR A 205 -12.50 2.22 20.24
N GLU A 206 -12.28 1.23 19.38
CA GLU A 206 -12.08 1.46 17.96
C GLU A 206 -13.36 1.99 17.30
N SER A 207 -13.21 3.04 16.48
CA SER A 207 -14.33 3.64 15.75
C SER A 207 -14.76 2.75 14.58
N GLY A 208 -15.83 1.97 14.77
CA GLY A 208 -16.46 1.17 13.72
C GLY A 208 -17.34 2.00 12.77
N PHE A 209 -17.73 1.41 11.65
CA PHE A 209 -18.73 1.99 10.75
C PHE A 209 -20.14 1.53 11.15
N GLY A 210 -21.07 2.47 11.32
CA GLY A 210 -22.48 2.18 11.57
C GLY A 210 -22.86 1.87 13.03
N LYS A 211 -21.96 2.09 14.00
CA LYS A 211 -22.35 2.18 15.41
C LYS A 211 -22.93 3.59 15.65
N LYS A 212 -24.24 3.67 15.86
CA LYS A 212 -24.87 4.81 16.54
C LYS A 212 -24.63 4.67 18.03
#